data_AF-A0A924MIX0-F1
#
_entry.id   AF-A0A924MIX0-F1
#
_cell.length_a   1.000
_cell.length_b   1.000
_cell.length_c   1.000
_cell.angle_alpha   90.00
_cell.angle_beta   90.00
_cell.angle_gamma   90.00
#
_symmetry.space_group_name_H-M   'P 1'
#
loop_
_entity.id
_entity.type
_entity.pdbx_description
1 polymer ?
#
loop_
_entity_poly.entity_id
_entity_poly.type
_entity_poly.pdbx_seq_one_letter_code
_entity_poly.pdbx_strand_id
1 'polypeptide(L)' 'NEVKLAAGWLIEQCGWKGKVVGNTGTWKNQALVLVNHGNASGDEVLRLSDAIILSVKEKFNVTLEREVNII' A
#
# COMPACT_ATOMS: atom_id res chain seq x y z
N ASN A 1 17.41 -20.40 1.68
CA ASN A 1 17.11 -19.25 2.57
C ASN A 1 16.14 -18.33 1.88
N GLU A 2 14.84 -18.52 2.10
CA GLU A 2 13.82 -17.55 1.71
C GLU A 2 13.71 -16.52 2.84
N VAL A 3 14.11 -15.28 2.55
CA VAL A 3 13.90 -14.17 3.47
C VAL A 3 12.45 -13.76 3.33
N LYS A 4 11.62 -14.07 4.33
CA LYS A 4 10.24 -13.58 4.40
C LYS A 4 10.27 -12.08 4.68
N LEU A 5 10.25 -11.28 3.62
CA LEU A 5 10.08 -9.84 3.72
C LEU A 5 8.62 -9.52 4.03
N ALA A 6 8.39 -8.81 5.12
CA ALA A 6 7.05 -8.33 5.45
C ALA A 6 6.69 -7.17 4.51
N ALA A 7 5.66 -7.35 3.67
CA ALA A 7 5.15 -6.30 2.79
C ALA A 7 4.81 -5.03 3.58
N GLY A 8 4.17 -5.18 4.76
CA GLY A 8 3.92 -4.07 5.67
C GLY A 8 5.17 -3.26 6.00
N TRP A 9 6.29 -3.93 6.30
CA TRP A 9 7.56 -3.25 6.61
C TRP A 9 8.12 -2.48 5.41
N LEU A 10 8.06 -3.04 4.20
CA LEU A 10 8.48 -2.35 2.98
C LEU A 10 7.66 -1.07 2.72
N ILE A 11 6.35 -1.15 2.93
CA ILE A 11 5.42 -0.02 2.78
C ILE A 11 5.70 1.05 3.85
N GLU A 12 5.97 0.63 5.10
CA GLU A 12 6.39 1.53 6.19
C GLU A 12 7.69 2.27 5.84
N GLN A 13 8.69 1.57 5.32
CA GLN A 13 9.96 2.18 4.91
C GLN A 13 9.81 3.15 3.72
N CYS A 14 8.79 2.96 2.89
CA CYS A 14 8.44 3.92 1.85
C CYS A 14 7.69 5.16 2.39
N GLY A 15 7.39 5.22 3.68
CA GLY A 15 6.70 6.35 4.31
C GLY A 15 5.21 6.38 4.03
N TRP A 16 4.63 5.26 3.60
CA TRP A 16 3.21 5.19 3.30
C TRP A 16 2.34 4.94 4.53
N LYS A 17 2.90 4.52 5.67
CA LYS A 17 2.15 4.23 6.92
C LYS A 17 1.41 5.46 7.45
N GLY A 18 0.10 5.34 7.63
CA GLY A 18 -0.75 6.44 8.11
C GLY A 18 -0.89 7.59 7.12
N LYS A 19 -0.47 7.41 5.86
CA LYS A 19 -0.58 8.43 4.83
C LYS A 19 -1.99 8.43 4.26
N VAL A 20 -2.57 9.63 4.16
CA VAL A 20 -3.89 9.86 3.58
C VAL A 20 -3.70 10.51 2.21
N VAL A 21 -4.35 9.96 1.20
CA VAL A 21 -4.35 10.43 -0.19
C VAL A 21 -5.79 10.60 -0.64
N GLY A 22 -6.25 11.85 -0.71
CA GLY A 22 -7.63 12.17 -1.06
C GLY A 22 -8.61 11.58 -0.05
N ASN A 23 -9.52 10.74 -0.53
CA ASN A 23 -10.50 10.02 0.30
C ASN A 23 -10.00 8.64 0.76
N THR A 24 -8.80 8.24 0.35
CA THR A 24 -8.17 6.97 0.73
C THR A 24 -6.99 7.22 1.65
N GLY A 25 -6.51 6.17 2.32
CA GLY A 25 -5.27 6.23 3.07
C GLY A 25 -4.82 4.85 3.47
N THR A 26 -3.72 4.79 4.21
CA THR A 26 -3.27 3.57 4.88
C THR A 26 -3.52 3.69 6.37
N TRP A 27 -3.69 2.54 7.04
CA TRP A 27 -3.90 2.52 8.47
C TRP A 27 -2.61 2.85 9.23
N LYS A 28 -2.73 3.73 10.23
CA LYS A 28 -1.61 4.15 11.08
C LYS A 28 -0.94 3.01 11.86
N ASN A 29 -1.65 1.91 12.14
CA ASN A 29 -1.07 0.77 12.86
C ASN A 29 -0.63 -0.37 11.95
N GLN A 30 -1.10 -0.44 10.70
CA GLN A 30 -0.74 -1.48 9.74
C GLN A 30 -0.70 -0.90 8.33
N ALA A 31 0.50 -0.78 7.77
CA ALA A 31 0.69 -0.17 6.45
C ALA A 31 0.10 -0.99 5.29
N LEU A 32 -0.16 -2.29 5.51
CA LEU A 32 -0.82 -3.16 4.54
C LEU A 32 -2.33 -2.86 4.41
N VAL A 33 -2.94 -2.25 5.44
CA VAL A 33 -4.37 -2.01 5.48
C VAL A 33 -4.65 -0.66 4.83
N LEU A 34 -5.38 -0.68 3.72
CA LEU A 34 -5.93 0.52 3.09
C LEU A 34 -7.26 0.88 3.75
N VAL A 35 -7.45 2.15 4.01
CA VAL A 35 -8.68 2.70 4.57
C VAL A 35 -9.34 3.68 3.62
N ASN A 36 -10.66 3.64 3.58
CA ASN A 36 -11.50 4.58 2.86
C ASN A 36 -12.19 5.47 3.89
N HIS A 37 -12.09 6.79 3.71
CA HIS A 37 -12.66 7.79 4.60
C HIS A 37 -14.11 8.20 4.26
N GLY A 38 -14.78 7.48 3.36
CA GLY A 38 -16.23 7.57 3.17
C GLY A 38 -16.69 7.93 1.76
N ASN A 39 -15.77 8.29 0.85
CA ASN A 39 -16.12 8.62 -0.54
C ASN A 39 -15.03 8.24 -1.57
N ALA A 40 -14.10 7.35 -1.21
CA ALA A 40 -13.11 6.90 -2.18
C ALA A 40 -13.75 6.00 -3.24
N SER A 41 -13.45 6.30 -4.49
CA SER A 41 -13.74 5.42 -5.60
C SER A 41 -12.76 4.24 -5.61
N GLY A 42 -13.18 3.08 -6.14
CA GLY A 42 -12.30 1.92 -6.32
C GLY A 42 -11.02 2.26 -7.09
N ASP A 43 -11.10 3.19 -8.05
CA ASP A 43 -9.95 3.73 -8.78
C ASP A 43 -8.96 4.48 -7.88
N GLU A 44 -9.42 5.24 -6.87
CA GLU A 44 -8.51 5.92 -5.93
C GLU A 44 -7.75 4.90 -5.08
N VAL A 45 -8.44 3.86 -4.61
CA VAL A 45 -7.81 2.77 -3.85
C VAL A 45 -6.82 2.00 -4.73
N LEU A 46 -7.19 1.75 -5.99
CA LEU A 46 -6.33 1.12 -7.00
C LEU A 46 -5.06 1.94 -7.23
N ARG A 47 -5.20 3.27 -7.44
CA ARG A 47 -4.07 4.18 -7.63
C ARG A 47 -3.17 4.25 -6.40
N LEU A 48 -3.75 4.31 -5.20
CA LEU A 48 -2.97 4.33 -3.96
C LEU A 48 -2.13 3.06 -3.80
N SER A 49 -2.73 1.90 -4.07
CA SER A 49 -2.03 0.62 -4.02
C SER A 49 -0.97 0.49 -5.11
N ASP A 50 -1.24 0.92 -6.34
CA ASP A 50 -0.23 0.97 -7.40
C ASP A 50 0.95 1.89 -7.03
N ALA A 51 0.68 3.07 -6.48
CA ALA A 51 1.72 3.99 -6.03
C ALA A 51 2.61 3.39 -4.91
N ILE A 52 2.00 2.63 -4.00
CA ILE A 52 2.72 1.89 -2.96
C ILE A 52 3.63 0.82 -3.57
N ILE A 53 3.10 0.00 -4.47
CA ILE A 53 3.86 -1.07 -5.15
C ILE A 53 5.02 -0.47 -5.94
N LEU A 54 4.76 0.61 -6.68
CA LEU A 54 5.79 1.31 -7.45
C LEU A 54 6.88 1.86 -6.53
N SER A 55 6.52 2.49 -5.41
CA SER A 55 7.48 3.02 -4.44
C SER A 55 8.36 1.92 -3.84
N VAL A 56 7.76 0.78 -3.50
CA VAL A 56 8.51 -0.37 -2.97
C VAL A 56 9.42 -0.96 -4.05
N LYS A 57 8.94 -1.03 -5.29
CA LYS A 57 9.74 -1.48 -6.44
C LYS A 57 10.90 -0.54 -6.72
N GLU A 58 10.70 0.77 -6.71
CA GLU A 58 11.79 1.73 -6.96
C GLU A 58 12.80 1.74 -5.81
N LYS A 59 12.35 1.60 -4.56
CA LYS A 59 13.22 1.72 -3.38
C LYS A 59 13.94 0.42 -3.01
N PHE A 60 13.27 -0.72 -3.15
CA PHE A 60 13.78 -2.02 -2.75
C PHE A 60 14.01 -2.96 -3.92
N ASN A 61 13.62 -2.58 -5.14
CA ASN A 61 13.63 -3.45 -6.31
C ASN A 61 12.81 -4.75 -6.10
N VAL A 62 11.79 -4.66 -5.24
CA VAL A 62 10.84 -5.74 -4.90
C VAL A 62 9.48 -5.40 -5.49
N THR A 63 8.92 -6.32 -6.27
CA THR A 63 7.55 -6.20 -6.76
C THR A 63 6.60 -6.80 -5.73
N LEU A 64 5.68 -5.99 -5.20
CA LEU A 64 4.61 -6.46 -4.33
C LEU A 64 3.41 -6.88 -5.17
N GLU A 65 2.83 -8.04 -4.86
CA GLU A 65 1.55 -8.48 -5.41
C GLU A 65 0.40 -8.09 -4.49
N ARG A 66 -0.76 -7.81 -5.11
CA ARG A 66 -1.97 -7.38 -4.43
C ARG A 66 -2.80 -8.62 -4.10
N GLU A 67 -3.06 -8.89 -2.83
CA GLU A 67 -3.99 -9.98 -2.44
C GLU A 67 -5.47 -9.59 -2.58
N VAL A 68 -5.79 -8.30 -2.67
CA VAL A 68 -7.15 -7.81 -2.88
C VAL A 68 -7.56 -8.01 -4.34
N ASN A 69 -8.58 -8.86 -4.54
CA ASN A 69 -9.27 -9.02 -5.81
C ASN A 69 -10.29 -7.88 -5.94
N ILE A 70 -10.12 -7.02 -6.95
CA ILE A 70 -11.09 -5.97 -7.27
C ILE A 70 -12.12 -6.61 -8.22
N ILE A 71 -13.36 -6.78 -7.74
CA ILE A 71 -14.51 -7.32 -8.49
C ILE A 71 -15.38 -6.19 -9.01
#